data_AF-A0AA39UXH0-F1
#
_entry.id   AF-A0AA39UXH0-F1
#
_cell.length_a   1.000
_cell.length_b   1.000
_cell.length_c   1.000
_cell.angle_alpha   90.00
_cell.angle_beta   90.00
_cell.angle_gamma   90.00
#
_symmetry.space_group_name_H-M   'P 1'
#
loop_
_entity.id
_entity.type
_entity.pdbx_description
1 polymer ?
#
loop_
_entity_poly.entity_id
_entity_poly.type
_entity_poly.pdbx_seq_one_letter_code
_entity_poly.pdbx_strand_id
1 'polypeptide(L)'
;EPEWILGPCTISRSPVVHPGDIQQVIGVKPRDDMFCAFSHIRNAVVLPSAGERSLASKLGGGDLDGDIYDVVPNPDLMPPVIDEAASYESAGTYQALDEDGDPRECDVNDIADFIVEYINSDVLGLLSDRLLVIAGAPNKGIYDKDCKQLAALCAQVGKAVDYPKQGVAVYINDNKLPRTLIRCKPDWHAAEVVDPRSTDYYESTRALGYMFRSIK
;
A
#
# COMPACT_ATOMS: atom_id res chain seq x y z
N GLU A 1 -18.63 -27.75 8.33
CA GLU A 1 -19.33 -26.83 7.40
C GLU A 1 -18.46 -25.60 7.16
N PRO A 2 -18.57 -24.87 6.04
CA PRO A 2 -17.90 -23.58 5.90
C PRO A 2 -18.36 -22.60 6.98
N GLU A 3 -17.39 -21.91 7.57
CA GLU A 3 -17.66 -20.73 8.39
C GLU A 3 -17.73 -19.51 7.48
N TRP A 4 -18.81 -18.74 7.59
CA TRP A 4 -19.00 -17.51 6.83
C TRP A 4 -18.75 -16.33 7.75
N ILE A 5 -17.96 -15.37 7.26
CA ILE A 5 -17.82 -14.07 7.92
C ILE A 5 -19.10 -13.28 7.65
N LEU A 6 -19.80 -12.89 8.71
CA LEU A 6 -21.10 -12.22 8.67
C LEU A 6 -21.07 -10.88 9.39
N GLY A 7 -21.80 -9.90 8.84
CA GLY A 7 -21.97 -8.59 9.46
C GLY A 7 -20.84 -7.62 9.13
N PRO A 8 -20.77 -6.48 9.84
CA PRO A 8 -19.77 -5.45 9.58
C PRO A 8 -18.35 -6.01 9.67
N CYS A 9 -17.51 -5.68 8.70
CA CYS A 9 -16.12 -6.10 8.60
C CYS A 9 -15.29 -4.98 8.02
N THR A 10 -14.02 -4.93 8.40
CA THR A 10 -13.03 -4.13 7.68
C THR A 10 -12.30 -5.02 6.69
N ILE A 11 -12.06 -4.52 5.49
CA ILE A 11 -11.25 -5.16 4.46
C ILE A 11 -10.14 -4.21 3.99
N SER A 12 -8.93 -4.74 3.85
CA SER A 12 -7.78 -4.00 3.33
C SER A 12 -6.86 -4.92 2.53
N ARG A 13 -5.92 -4.31 1.81
CA ARG A 13 -4.83 -5.00 1.13
C ARG A 13 -3.51 -4.36 1.52
N SER A 14 -2.51 -5.18 1.79
CA SER A 14 -1.17 -4.69 2.09
C SER A 14 -0.37 -4.41 0.79
N PRO A 15 0.44 -3.34 0.74
CA PRO A 15 0.62 -2.32 1.76
C PRO A 15 -0.53 -1.29 1.78
N VAL A 16 -0.86 -0.79 2.98
CA VAL A 16 -1.81 0.30 3.18
C VAL A 16 -1.03 1.63 3.27
N VAL A 17 -1.27 2.54 2.33
CA VAL A 17 -0.55 3.83 2.27
C VAL A 17 -1.47 5.03 2.48
N HIS A 18 -2.77 4.85 2.25
CA HIS A 18 -3.80 5.85 2.46
C HIS A 18 -4.88 5.31 3.43
N PRO A 19 -5.44 6.13 4.33
CA PRO A 19 -6.52 5.68 5.23
C PRO A 19 -7.71 5.06 4.49
N GLY A 20 -8.03 5.59 3.31
CA GLY A 20 -9.07 5.08 2.42
C GLY A 20 -8.76 3.75 1.74
N ASP A 21 -7.55 3.19 1.85
CA ASP A 21 -7.28 1.82 1.38
C ASP A 21 -7.93 0.76 2.28
N ILE A 22 -8.38 1.19 3.46
CA ILE A 22 -9.16 0.40 4.39
C ILE A 22 -10.63 0.72 4.15
N GLN A 23 -11.44 -0.29 3.84
CA GLN A 23 -12.87 -0.11 3.55
C GLN A 23 -13.71 -0.93 4.53
N GLN A 24 -14.86 -0.38 4.91
CA GLN A 24 -15.87 -1.13 5.66
C GLN A 24 -16.85 -1.79 4.71
N VAL A 25 -17.12 -3.06 4.96
CA VAL A 25 -18.01 -3.91 4.17
C VAL A 25 -18.91 -4.72 5.09
N ILE A 26 -19.92 -5.35 4.51
CA ILE A 26 -20.79 -6.28 5.24
C ILE A 26 -20.55 -7.68 4.67
N GLY A 27 -20.07 -8.58 5.52
CA GLY A 27 -19.99 -10.00 5.22
C GLY A 27 -21.40 -10.58 5.08
N VAL A 28 -21.66 -11.23 3.96
CA VAL A 28 -22.96 -11.83 3.63
C VAL A 28 -22.77 -13.28 3.22
N LYS A 29 -23.63 -14.15 3.74
CA LYS A 29 -23.74 -15.53 3.27
C LYS A 29 -24.67 -15.57 2.05
N PRO A 30 -24.36 -16.39 1.02
CA PRO A 30 -25.30 -16.69 -0.05
C PRO A 30 -26.64 -17.21 0.50
N ARG A 31 -27.75 -16.78 -0.08
CA ARG A 31 -29.08 -17.25 0.36
C ARG A 31 -29.26 -18.72 -0.02
N ASP A 32 -29.90 -19.49 0.86
CA ASP A 32 -30.09 -20.94 0.68
C ASP A 32 -31.02 -21.27 -0.51
N ASP A 33 -31.85 -20.32 -0.95
CA ASP A 33 -32.77 -20.43 -2.08
C ASP A 33 -32.15 -20.04 -3.44
N MET A 34 -30.86 -19.70 -3.48
CA MET A 34 -30.19 -19.21 -4.67
C MET A 34 -28.97 -20.08 -5.04
N PHE A 35 -28.79 -20.32 -6.34
CA PHE A 35 -27.58 -20.99 -6.81
C PHE A 35 -26.36 -20.12 -6.54
N CYS A 36 -25.39 -20.67 -5.80
CA CYS A 36 -24.12 -20.02 -5.52
C CYS A 36 -22.97 -20.84 -6.12
N ALA A 37 -22.51 -20.41 -7.29
CA ALA A 37 -21.44 -21.08 -8.05
C ALA A 37 -20.15 -21.25 -7.24
N PHE A 38 -19.88 -20.33 -6.32
CA PHE A 38 -18.66 -20.27 -5.50
C PHE A 38 -18.85 -20.81 -4.07
N SER A 39 -19.99 -21.44 -3.76
CA SER A 39 -20.29 -21.98 -2.42
C SER A 39 -19.34 -23.08 -1.94
N HIS A 40 -18.57 -23.69 -2.85
CA HIS A 40 -17.58 -24.71 -2.56
C HIS A 40 -16.17 -24.12 -2.31
N ILE A 41 -15.94 -22.86 -2.67
CA ILE A 41 -14.66 -22.18 -2.47
C ILE A 41 -14.49 -21.90 -0.96
N ARG A 42 -13.28 -22.10 -0.44
CA ARG A 42 -12.91 -21.92 0.96
C ARG A 42 -11.70 -21.00 1.03
N ASN A 43 -11.57 -20.26 2.13
CA ASN A 43 -10.45 -19.33 2.35
C ASN A 43 -10.29 -18.31 1.21
N ALA A 44 -11.41 -17.84 0.68
CA ALA A 44 -11.45 -16.84 -0.38
C ALA A 44 -12.46 -15.77 -0.03
N VAL A 45 -12.18 -14.55 -0.48
CA VAL A 45 -13.12 -13.43 -0.40
C VAL A 45 -13.78 -13.26 -1.77
N VAL A 46 -15.10 -13.26 -1.80
CA VAL A 46 -15.87 -13.00 -3.03
C VAL A 46 -16.33 -11.55 -3.00
N LEU A 47 -15.77 -10.73 -3.90
CA LEU A 47 -16.10 -9.32 -4.00
C LEU A 47 -17.31 -9.08 -4.93
N PRO A 48 -18.11 -8.04 -4.67
CA PRO A 48 -19.21 -7.68 -5.56
C PRO A 48 -18.70 -7.25 -6.94
N SER A 49 -19.38 -7.69 -8.00
CA SER A 49 -19.10 -7.30 -9.40
C SER A 49 -19.92 -6.10 -9.87
N ALA A 50 -20.73 -5.51 -8.98
CA ALA A 50 -21.61 -4.38 -9.27
C ALA A 50 -21.19 -3.14 -8.47
N GLY A 51 -21.49 -1.96 -9.01
CA GLY A 51 -21.11 -0.65 -8.45
C GLY A 51 -20.27 0.16 -9.43
N GLU A 52 -19.93 1.39 -9.05
CA GLU A 52 -19.20 2.33 -9.91
C GLU A 52 -17.70 2.01 -10.02
N ARG A 53 -17.11 1.47 -8.94
CA ARG A 53 -15.69 1.11 -8.84
C ARG A 53 -15.54 -0.22 -8.12
N SER A 54 -14.72 -1.11 -8.66
CA SER A 54 -14.44 -2.42 -8.06
C SER A 54 -13.87 -2.25 -6.65
N LEU A 55 -14.28 -3.11 -5.72
CA LEU A 55 -13.79 -3.05 -4.34
C LEU A 55 -12.28 -3.31 -4.28
N ALA A 56 -11.76 -4.27 -5.06
CA ALA A 56 -10.32 -4.54 -5.15
C ALA A 56 -9.49 -3.28 -5.46
N SER A 57 -9.92 -2.48 -6.46
CA SER A 57 -9.20 -1.25 -6.83
C SER A 57 -9.22 -0.17 -5.73
N LYS A 58 -10.19 -0.22 -4.81
CA LYS A 58 -10.24 0.70 -3.66
C LYS A 58 -9.23 0.34 -2.57
N LEU A 59 -8.70 -0.89 -2.58
CA LEU A 59 -7.77 -1.42 -1.57
C LEU A 59 -6.33 -1.28 -2.09
N GLY A 60 -5.80 -0.05 -2.04
CA GLY A 60 -4.44 0.24 -2.49
C GLY A 60 -4.22 0.02 -3.99
N GLY A 61 -5.27 0.15 -4.82
CA GLY A 61 -5.17 -0.04 -6.27
C GLY A 61 -5.04 -1.50 -6.73
N GLY A 62 -5.47 -2.46 -5.90
CA GLY A 62 -5.38 -3.89 -6.22
C GLY A 62 -6.33 -4.38 -7.31
N ASP A 63 -6.17 -5.64 -7.67
CA ASP A 63 -7.00 -6.37 -8.62
C ASP A 63 -7.34 -7.79 -8.10
N LEU A 64 -7.58 -8.75 -9.00
CA LEU A 64 -7.98 -10.12 -8.68
C LEU A 64 -7.02 -11.17 -9.28
N ASP A 65 -5.76 -10.81 -9.52
CA ASP A 65 -4.75 -11.69 -10.12
C ASP A 65 -4.01 -12.61 -9.10
N GLY A 66 -4.29 -12.42 -7.81
CA GLY A 66 -3.60 -13.11 -6.72
C GLY A 66 -3.57 -12.35 -5.40
N ASP A 67 -4.15 -11.15 -5.35
CA ASP A 67 -4.21 -10.31 -4.16
C ASP A 67 -4.75 -11.03 -2.91
N ILE A 68 -4.05 -10.83 -1.80
CA ILE A 68 -4.45 -11.32 -0.47
C ILE A 68 -5.09 -10.17 0.30
N TYR A 69 -6.25 -10.44 0.88
CA TYR A 69 -7.02 -9.46 1.64
C TYR A 69 -6.96 -9.75 3.14
N ASP A 70 -6.77 -8.70 3.92
CA ASP A 70 -6.93 -8.72 5.37
C ASP A 70 -8.40 -8.41 5.68
N VAL A 71 -9.12 -9.37 6.27
CA VAL A 71 -10.52 -9.21 6.68
C VAL A 71 -10.62 -9.27 8.19
N VAL A 72 -11.09 -8.18 8.81
CA VAL A 72 -11.19 -8.04 10.26
C VAL A 72 -12.66 -7.89 10.67
N PRO A 73 -13.33 -8.97 11.12
CA PRO A 73 -14.70 -8.94 11.62
C PRO A 73 -14.75 -8.59 13.11
N ASN A 74 -13.96 -7.61 13.55
CA ASN A 74 -13.91 -7.17 14.94
C ASN A 74 -14.32 -5.69 15.06
N PRO A 75 -15.50 -5.38 15.64
CA PRO A 75 -15.95 -4.01 15.84
C PRO A 75 -14.98 -3.11 16.61
N ASP A 76 -14.22 -3.66 17.57
CA ASP A 76 -13.27 -2.89 18.38
C ASP A 76 -12.05 -2.41 17.56
N LEU A 77 -11.80 -3.05 16.42
CA LEU A 77 -10.72 -2.70 15.49
C LEU A 77 -11.22 -1.94 14.26
N MET A 78 -12.52 -1.69 14.15
CA MET A 78 -13.07 -0.94 13.02
C MET A 78 -12.71 0.54 13.15
N PRO A 79 -12.23 1.18 12.07
CA PRO A 79 -12.01 2.61 12.07
C PRO A 79 -13.30 3.36 12.42
N PRO A 80 -13.26 4.36 13.31
CA PRO A 80 -14.45 5.14 13.66
C PRO A 80 -14.93 6.03 12.50
N VAL A 81 -14.06 6.27 11.52
CA VAL A 81 -14.32 7.07 10.32
C VAL A 81 -13.90 6.24 9.11
N ILE A 82 -14.75 6.25 8.08
CA ILE A 82 -14.43 5.66 6.78
C ILE A 82 -13.95 6.78 5.88
N ASP A 83 -12.71 6.70 5.43
CA ASP A 83 -12.15 7.62 4.44
C ASP A 83 -12.50 7.18 3.01
N GLU A 84 -12.60 8.16 2.12
CA GLU A 84 -12.78 7.88 0.69
C GLU A 84 -11.56 7.16 0.12
N ALA A 85 -11.84 6.15 -0.71
CA ALA A 85 -10.80 5.35 -1.34
C ALA A 85 -9.89 6.21 -2.21
N ALA A 86 -8.58 6.06 -2.06
CA ALA A 86 -7.61 6.79 -2.85
C ALA A 86 -7.73 6.45 -4.34
N SER A 87 -7.35 7.42 -5.19
CA SER A 87 -7.23 7.18 -6.63
C SER A 87 -5.80 6.73 -6.95
N TYR A 88 -5.69 5.59 -7.62
CA TYR A 88 -4.43 5.02 -8.10
C TYR A 88 -4.47 4.99 -9.62
N GLU A 89 -4.30 6.15 -10.24
CA GLU A 89 -4.28 6.24 -11.70
C GLU A 89 -2.96 5.70 -12.25
N SER A 90 -3.06 4.81 -13.24
CA SER A 90 -1.91 4.31 -14.00
C SER A 90 -1.18 5.48 -14.67
N ALA A 91 0.16 5.39 -14.73
CA ALA A 91 0.97 6.35 -15.48
C ALA A 91 0.92 6.14 -16.99
N GLY A 92 0.20 5.11 -17.45
CA GLY A 92 0.38 4.54 -18.78
C GLY A 92 1.54 3.55 -18.81
N THR A 93 1.83 3.05 -20.01
CA THR A 93 2.96 2.15 -20.26
C THR A 93 4.00 2.91 -21.07
N TYR A 94 5.26 2.74 -20.71
CA TYR A 94 6.41 3.24 -21.45
C TYR A 94 6.31 2.80 -22.92
N GLN A 95 6.60 3.74 -23.80
CA GLN A 95 6.60 3.53 -25.23
C GLN A 95 7.96 3.95 -25.76
N ALA A 96 8.67 3.00 -26.39
CA ALA A 96 9.90 3.32 -27.09
C ALA A 96 9.57 4.22 -28.28
N LEU A 97 10.34 5.31 -28.42
CA LEU A 97 10.18 6.28 -29.51
C LEU A 97 11.42 6.22 -30.41
N ASP A 98 11.22 6.48 -31.70
CA ASP A 98 12.30 6.69 -32.65
C ASP A 98 12.85 8.13 -32.60
N GLU A 99 13.78 8.46 -33.50
CA GLU A 99 14.41 9.79 -33.57
C GLU A 99 13.43 10.92 -33.91
N ASP A 100 12.32 10.60 -34.57
CA ASP A 100 11.26 11.53 -34.96
C ASP A 100 10.18 11.65 -33.86
N GLY A 101 10.26 10.83 -32.81
CA GLY A 101 9.33 10.80 -31.68
C GLY A 101 8.10 9.91 -31.91
N ASP A 102 8.12 9.08 -32.95
CA ASP A 102 7.05 8.14 -33.25
C ASP A 102 7.26 6.80 -32.51
N PRO A 103 6.17 6.09 -32.14
CA PRO A 103 6.27 4.80 -31.50
C PRO A 103 7.04 3.75 -32.33
N ARG A 104 7.99 3.07 -31.70
CA ARG A 104 8.71 1.93 -32.27
C ARG A 104 8.65 0.70 -31.38
N GLU A 105 9.07 -0.44 -31.92
CA GLU A 105 9.28 -1.66 -31.13
C GLU A 105 10.48 -1.50 -30.20
N CYS A 106 10.37 -2.04 -28.99
CA CYS A 106 11.46 -2.06 -28.02
C CYS A 106 12.56 -3.02 -28.48
N ASP A 107 13.82 -2.62 -28.30
CA ASP A 107 14.99 -3.43 -28.58
C ASP A 107 15.73 -3.83 -27.29
N VAL A 108 16.86 -4.53 -27.43
CA VAL A 108 17.68 -4.97 -26.29
C VAL A 108 18.35 -3.79 -25.56
N ASN A 109 18.58 -2.66 -26.24
CA ASN A 109 19.16 -1.48 -25.61
C ASN A 109 18.14 -0.81 -24.68
N ASP A 110 16.87 -0.73 -25.09
CA ASP A 110 15.79 -0.22 -24.22
C ASP A 110 15.67 -1.03 -22.92
N ILE A 111 15.87 -2.35 -23.01
CA ILE A 111 15.88 -3.23 -21.84
C ILE A 111 17.10 -2.96 -20.96
N ALA A 112 18.28 -2.79 -21.54
CA ALA A 112 19.50 -2.49 -20.80
C ALA A 112 19.41 -1.13 -20.07
N ASP A 113 18.92 -0.11 -20.77
CA ASP A 113 18.68 1.22 -20.22
C ASP A 113 17.63 1.17 -19.10
N PHE A 114 16.55 0.40 -19.30
CA PHE A 114 15.55 0.20 -18.25
C PHE A 114 16.11 -0.45 -17.00
N ILE A 115 17.00 -1.45 -17.12
CA ILE A 115 17.62 -2.08 -15.94
C ILE A 115 18.47 -1.08 -15.17
N VAL A 116 19.24 -0.24 -15.87
CA VAL A 116 20.07 0.80 -15.24
C VAL A 116 19.19 1.84 -14.55
N GLU A 117 18.15 2.32 -15.23
CA GLU A 117 17.20 3.26 -14.67
C GLU A 117 16.46 2.66 -13.45
N TYR A 118 16.07 1.39 -13.53
CA TYR A 118 15.41 0.68 -12.43
C TYR A 118 16.28 0.64 -11.16
N ILE A 119 17.56 0.35 -11.30
CA ILE A 119 18.51 0.33 -10.17
C ILE A 119 18.62 1.72 -9.51
N ASN A 120 18.53 2.79 -10.28
CA ASN A 120 18.65 4.16 -9.76
C ASN A 120 17.32 4.71 -9.19
N SER A 121 16.19 4.22 -9.70
CA SER A 121 14.86 4.76 -9.43
C SER A 121 14.00 3.88 -8.50
N ASP A 122 14.57 2.84 -7.89
CA ASP A 122 13.89 2.05 -6.85
C ASP A 122 13.78 2.84 -5.53
N VAL A 123 12.65 3.52 -5.39
CA VAL A 123 12.32 4.41 -4.26
C VAL A 123 11.25 3.83 -3.32
N LEU A 124 10.78 2.61 -3.59
CA LEU A 124 9.66 2.00 -2.89
C LEU A 124 9.94 1.80 -1.40
N GLY A 125 11.09 1.20 -1.08
CA GLY A 125 11.51 0.97 0.31
C GLY A 125 11.65 2.28 1.08
N LEU A 126 12.32 3.27 0.47
CA LEU A 126 12.54 4.59 1.08
C LEU A 126 11.22 5.29 1.44
N LEU A 127 10.24 5.27 0.53
CA LEU A 127 8.94 5.90 0.76
C LEU A 127 8.12 5.16 1.82
N SER A 128 8.17 3.82 1.79
CA SER A 128 7.47 2.97 2.77
C SER A 128 7.98 3.20 4.19
N ASP A 129 9.30 3.17 4.38
CA ASP A 129 9.94 3.43 5.68
C ASP A 129 9.59 4.83 6.18
N ARG A 130 9.65 5.82 5.29
CA ARG A 130 9.38 7.21 5.64
C ARG A 130 7.91 7.42 6.04
N LEU A 131 6.97 6.76 5.36
CA LEU A 131 5.56 6.80 5.73
C LEU A 131 5.35 6.24 7.14
N LEU A 132 5.93 5.07 7.43
CA LEU A 132 5.82 4.44 8.76
C LEU A 132 6.42 5.32 9.87
N VAL A 133 7.59 5.93 9.62
CA VAL A 133 8.24 6.80 10.61
C VAL A 133 7.43 8.08 10.85
N ILE A 134 6.92 8.75 9.80
CA ILE A 134 6.13 9.97 9.96
C ILE A 134 4.77 9.67 10.59
N ALA A 135 4.09 8.61 10.16
CA ALA A 135 2.82 8.19 10.75
C ALA A 135 2.98 7.70 12.21
N GLY A 136 4.14 7.12 12.53
CA GLY A 136 4.50 6.68 13.88
C GLY A 136 4.90 7.81 14.84
N ALA A 137 5.08 9.04 14.35
CA ALA A 137 5.43 10.19 15.19
C ALA A 137 4.25 10.61 16.10
N PRO A 138 4.50 11.40 17.17
CA PRO A 138 3.45 11.86 18.09
C PRO A 138 2.36 12.74 17.46
N ASN A 139 2.57 13.22 16.23
CA ASN A 139 1.62 14.04 15.49
C ASN A 139 0.41 13.22 14.98
N LYS A 140 -0.43 13.80 14.11
CA LYS A 140 -1.77 13.34 13.68
C LYS A 140 -1.81 11.95 12.99
N GLY A 141 -0.77 11.14 13.12
CA GLY A 141 -0.68 9.79 12.59
C GLY A 141 -0.69 9.78 11.08
N ILE A 142 -1.41 8.81 10.50
CA ILE A 142 -1.60 8.71 9.05
C ILE A 142 -2.34 9.92 8.45
N TYR A 143 -3.04 10.72 9.26
CA TYR A 143 -3.74 11.93 8.83
C TYR A 143 -2.85 13.18 8.81
N ASP A 144 -1.57 13.07 9.15
CA ASP A 144 -0.63 14.18 9.00
C ASP A 144 -0.56 14.63 7.53
N LYS A 145 -0.35 15.93 7.30
CA LYS A 145 -0.20 16.49 5.96
C LYS A 145 0.98 15.85 5.22
N ASP A 146 2.03 15.51 5.95
CA ASP A 146 3.25 14.92 5.39
C ASP A 146 2.97 13.46 5.01
N CYS A 147 2.15 12.76 5.79
CA CYS A 147 1.64 11.43 5.43
C CYS A 147 0.72 11.49 4.20
N LYS A 148 -0.13 12.51 4.05
CA LYS A 148 -0.97 12.67 2.84
C LYS A 148 -0.14 12.98 1.61
N GLN A 149 0.90 13.81 1.75
CA GLN A 149 1.83 14.08 0.67
C GLN A 149 2.62 12.82 0.29
N LEU A 150 3.09 12.07 1.29
CA LEU A 150 3.70 10.76 1.06
C LEU A 150 2.71 9.79 0.44
N ALA A 151 1.46 9.72 0.89
CA ALA A 151 0.42 8.86 0.32
C ALA A 151 0.12 9.23 -1.13
N ALA A 152 0.15 10.51 -1.50
CA ALA A 152 0.04 10.93 -2.90
C ALA A 152 1.28 10.55 -3.72
N LEU A 153 2.49 10.68 -3.15
CA LEU A 153 3.71 10.14 -3.74
C LEU A 153 3.71 8.60 -3.76
N CYS A 154 3.02 7.96 -2.82
CA CYS A 154 2.87 6.51 -2.72
C CYS A 154 1.71 6.00 -3.60
N ALA A 155 0.76 6.84 -3.98
CA ALA A 155 -0.13 6.56 -5.09
C ALA A 155 0.66 6.58 -6.40
N GLN A 156 1.71 7.42 -6.50
CA GLN A 156 2.75 7.21 -7.51
C GLN A 156 3.61 5.98 -7.23
N VAL A 157 3.70 5.49 -5.98
CA VAL A 157 4.25 4.16 -5.69
C VAL A 157 3.35 3.05 -6.22
N GLY A 158 2.05 3.24 -6.46
CA GLY A 158 1.31 2.35 -7.38
C GLY A 158 2.02 2.26 -8.74
N LYS A 159 2.51 3.39 -9.25
CA LYS A 159 3.38 3.46 -10.44
C LYS A 159 4.79 2.91 -10.19
N ALA A 160 5.33 2.91 -8.96
CA ALA A 160 6.62 2.30 -8.61
C ALA A 160 6.54 0.78 -8.42
N VAL A 161 5.45 0.27 -7.85
CA VAL A 161 5.08 -1.15 -7.77
C VAL A 161 4.82 -1.68 -9.17
N ASP A 162 4.14 -0.88 -9.99
CA ASP A 162 3.96 -1.17 -11.40
C ASP A 162 5.14 -0.71 -12.26
N TYR A 163 6.21 -0.09 -11.72
CA TYR A 163 7.31 0.42 -12.53
C TYR A 163 8.03 -0.71 -13.29
N PRO A 164 8.28 -1.89 -12.69
CA PRO A 164 8.72 -3.08 -13.42
C PRO A 164 7.82 -3.48 -14.60
N LYS A 165 6.52 -3.16 -14.55
CA LYS A 165 5.52 -3.54 -15.56
C LYS A 165 5.27 -2.43 -16.60
N GLN A 166 5.26 -1.18 -16.15
CA GLN A 166 4.87 0.00 -16.91
C GLN A 166 6.09 0.74 -17.46
N GLY A 167 7.29 0.59 -16.90
CA GLY A 167 8.50 1.26 -17.40
C GLY A 167 8.54 2.79 -17.17
N VAL A 168 7.58 3.37 -16.45
CA VAL A 168 7.52 4.80 -16.15
C VAL A 168 8.12 5.08 -14.77
N ALA A 169 9.32 5.66 -14.74
CA ALA A 169 10.03 5.95 -13.50
C ALA A 169 9.34 7.06 -12.68
N VAL A 170 9.39 6.92 -11.35
CA VAL A 170 8.90 7.93 -10.42
C VAL A 170 10.06 8.87 -10.06
N TYR A 171 10.09 10.05 -10.65
CA TYR A 171 11.09 11.06 -10.32
C TYR A 171 10.78 11.75 -8.99
N ILE A 172 11.47 11.33 -7.94
CA ILE A 172 11.42 12.02 -6.66
C ILE A 172 12.45 13.14 -6.66
N ASN A 173 11.98 14.39 -6.77
CA ASN A 173 12.85 15.53 -6.51
C ASN A 173 13.03 15.68 -4.99
N ASP A 174 14.26 15.60 -4.49
CA ASP A 174 14.60 15.59 -3.05
C ASP A 174 13.94 16.72 -2.24
N ASN A 175 13.71 17.88 -2.86
CA ASN A 175 13.05 19.01 -2.22
C ASN A 175 11.55 18.80 -1.95
N LYS A 176 10.93 17.75 -2.49
CA LYS A 176 9.51 17.41 -2.32
C LYS A 176 9.27 16.27 -1.33
N LEU A 177 10.31 15.60 -0.86
CA LEU A 177 10.17 14.56 0.14
C LEU A 177 9.93 15.17 1.52
N PRO A 178 8.83 14.81 2.22
CA PRO A 178 8.61 15.27 3.58
C PRO A 178 9.76 14.84 4.50
N ARG A 179 10.20 15.74 5.37
CA ARG A 179 11.27 15.46 6.33
C ARG A 179 10.68 14.85 7.59
N THR A 180 11.41 13.93 8.21
CA THR A 180 11.01 13.39 9.51
C THR A 180 11.14 14.49 10.56
N LEU A 181 10.10 14.65 11.38
CA LEU A 181 10.08 15.64 12.46
C LEU A 181 11.09 15.31 13.56
N ILE A 182 11.27 14.02 13.81
CA ILE A 182 12.20 13.47 14.78
C ILE A 182 13.47 13.03 14.03
N ARG A 183 14.63 13.46 14.52
CA ARG A 183 15.93 13.09 13.94
C ARG A 183 16.33 11.66 14.29
N CYS A 184 16.00 11.19 15.49
CA CYS A 184 16.17 9.80 15.89
C CYS A 184 15.10 8.91 15.25
N LYS A 185 15.44 7.65 15.01
CA LYS A 185 14.53 6.65 14.44
C LYS A 185 13.71 5.99 15.57
N PRO A 186 12.52 5.46 15.29
CA PRO A 186 11.82 4.64 16.26
C PRO A 186 12.61 3.35 16.54
N ASP A 187 12.45 2.83 17.75
CA ASP A 187 13.09 1.61 18.25
C ASP A 187 12.80 0.35 17.40
N TRP A 188 11.59 0.22 16.87
CA TRP A 188 11.22 -0.86 15.96
C TRP A 188 11.92 -0.78 14.59
N HIS A 189 12.57 0.34 14.27
CA HIS A 189 13.40 0.54 13.09
C HIS A 189 14.91 0.61 13.47
N ALA A 190 15.28 0.07 14.63
CA ALA A 190 16.68 -0.04 15.01
C ALA A 190 17.42 -0.98 14.05
N ALA A 191 18.54 -0.50 13.49
CA ALA A 191 19.39 -1.36 12.69
C ALA A 191 20.05 -2.42 13.58
N GLU A 192 20.27 -3.62 13.03
CA GLU A 192 21.07 -4.68 13.66
C GLU A 192 22.56 -4.33 13.63
N VAL A 193 22.94 -3.24 14.28
CA VAL A 193 24.33 -2.80 14.41
C VAL A 193 24.91 -3.23 15.75
N VAL A 194 26.19 -3.54 15.76
CA VAL A 194 26.97 -3.78 16.97
C VAL A 194 27.18 -2.41 17.65
N ASP A 195 26.50 -2.20 18.76
CA ASP A 195 26.57 -1.00 19.63
C ASP A 195 25.86 0.27 19.10
N PRO A 196 24.51 0.25 18.95
CA PRO A 196 23.75 1.44 18.61
C PRO A 196 23.81 2.48 19.73
N ARG A 197 24.06 3.75 19.38
CA ARG A 197 24.00 4.84 20.37
C ARG A 197 22.54 5.02 20.80
N SER A 198 22.32 5.09 22.11
CA SER A 198 20.97 5.30 22.68
C SER A 198 20.30 6.60 22.24
N THR A 199 21.08 7.59 21.77
CA THR A 199 20.58 8.86 21.24
C THR A 199 20.03 8.77 19.80
N ASP A 200 20.31 7.68 19.09
CA ASP A 200 19.92 7.53 17.69
C ASP A 200 18.48 6.99 17.55
N TYR A 201 17.91 6.50 18.66
CA TYR A 201 16.60 5.87 18.69
C TYR A 201 15.71 6.45 19.79
N TYR A 202 14.39 6.39 19.58
CA TYR A 202 13.39 6.68 20.61
C TYR A 202 12.41 5.52 20.76
N GLU A 203 11.92 5.31 21.97
CA GLU A 203 10.89 4.31 22.23
C GLU A 203 9.56 4.79 21.62
N SER A 204 9.07 4.08 20.61
CA SER A 204 7.79 4.41 19.98
C SER A 204 6.63 4.05 20.91
N THR A 205 5.76 5.03 21.19
CA THR A 205 4.53 4.87 21.99
C THR A 205 3.31 4.49 21.14
N ARG A 206 3.53 4.14 19.86
CA ARG A 206 2.48 3.69 18.94
C ARG A 206 2.36 2.16 18.93
N ALA A 207 1.27 1.66 18.35
CA ALA A 207 0.98 0.23 18.27
C ALA A 207 2.18 -0.60 17.77
N LEU A 208 2.87 -0.15 16.71
CA LEU A 208 4.03 -0.85 16.16
C LEU A 208 5.19 -0.98 17.16
N GLY A 209 5.46 0.05 17.96
CA GLY A 209 6.46 -0.02 19.02
C GLY A 209 6.08 -1.00 20.12
N TYR A 210 4.83 -0.95 20.60
CA TYR A 210 4.35 -1.92 21.59
C TYR A 210 4.41 -3.35 21.07
N MET A 211 3.99 -3.60 19.82
CA MET A 211 4.06 -4.92 19.19
C MET A 211 5.51 -5.41 19.10
N PHE A 212 6.42 -4.57 18.58
CA PHE A 212 7.84 -4.88 18.49
C PHE A 212 8.44 -5.31 19.83
N ARG A 213 8.15 -4.58 20.91
CA ARG A 213 8.64 -4.91 22.27
C ARG A 213 7.92 -6.07 22.94
N SER A 214 6.75 -6.47 22.43
CA SER A 214 5.96 -7.59 22.97
C SER A 214 6.38 -8.94 22.40
N ILE A 215 7.08 -8.95 21.27
CA ILE A 215 7.63 -10.17 20.68
C ILE A 215 8.87 -10.57 21.49
N LYS A 216 8.81 -11.74 22.11
CA LYS A 216 9.92 -12.37 22.85
C LYS A 216 10.55 -13.48 22.03
#